data_AF-A0A7S0WQB2-F1
#
_entry.id   AF-A0A7S0WQB2-F1
#
_cell.length_a   1.000
_cell.length_b   1.000
_cell.length_c   1.000
_cell.angle_alpha   90.00
_cell.angle_beta   90.00
_cell.angle_gamma   90.00
#
_symmetry.space_group_name_H-M   'P 1'
#
loop_
_entity.id
_entity.type
_entity.pdbx_description
1 polymer ?
#
loop_
_entity_poly.entity_id
_entity_poly.type
_entity_poly.pdbx_seq_one_letter_code
_entity_poly.pdbx_strand_id
1 'polypeptide(L)'
;AYERSGGSALVASLHRGVGDICDKGARVLRENAGEYAAVPPRTVRYFALFKSTQKALAFRCLGEEAEAKGEIGLAVGYLQRALYTMDNARISATSSGDADWAECCAAAMGPLKEKGDYLENENRTVHFNAPVPKELPKLPDGRTMVTPLVFEPKVLDQDLLF
;
A
#
# COMPACT_ATOMS: atom_id res chain seq x y z
N ALA A 1 -21.69 -6.49 2.92
CA ALA A 1 -20.78 -6.35 1.78
C ALA A 1 -19.99 -7.64 1.66
N TYR A 2 -19.99 -8.29 0.50
CA TYR A 2 -19.31 -9.57 0.29
C TYR A 2 -17.82 -9.26 0.00
N GLU A 3 -17.01 -9.07 1.04
CA GLU A 3 -15.55 -9.17 0.87
C GLU A 3 -15.27 -10.62 0.48
N ARG A 4 -15.02 -10.85 -0.81
CA ARG A 4 -14.55 -12.16 -1.27
C ARG A 4 -13.24 -12.41 -0.54
N SER A 5 -13.20 -13.52 0.21
CA SER A 5 -12.04 -14.05 0.94
C SER A 5 -10.93 -14.48 -0.02
N GLY A 6 -10.38 -13.54 -0.78
CA GLY A 6 -9.07 -13.71 -1.38
C GLY A 6 -8.08 -13.87 -0.24
N GLY A 7 -7.30 -14.96 -0.23
CA GLY A 7 -6.29 -15.18 0.81
C GLY A 7 -5.41 -13.94 0.96
N SER A 8 -5.00 -13.62 2.18
CA SER A 8 -4.29 -12.38 2.49
C SER A 8 -3.02 -12.17 1.64
N ALA A 9 -2.40 -13.24 1.12
CA ALA A 9 -1.35 -13.20 0.08
C ALA A 9 -1.79 -12.51 -1.22
N LEU A 10 -2.99 -12.82 -1.73
CA LEU A 10 -3.54 -12.18 -2.91
C LEU A 10 -3.71 -10.69 -2.64
N VAL A 11 -4.29 -10.32 -1.51
CA VAL A 11 -4.48 -8.91 -1.12
C VAL A 11 -3.13 -8.20 -1.01
N ALA A 12 -2.12 -8.84 -0.42
CA ALA A 12 -0.75 -8.32 -0.39
C ALA A 12 -0.18 -8.11 -1.80
N SER A 13 -0.40 -9.05 -2.73
CA SER A 13 0.04 -8.92 -4.13
C SER A 13 -0.68 -7.78 -4.86
N LEU A 14 -1.95 -7.50 -4.54
CA LEU A 14 -2.70 -6.38 -5.10
C LEU A 14 -2.15 -5.04 -4.60
N HIS A 15 -1.91 -4.91 -3.29
CA HIS A 15 -1.24 -3.73 -2.72
C HIS A 15 0.14 -3.51 -3.36
N ARG A 16 0.91 -4.58 -3.59
CA ARG A 16 2.18 -4.51 -4.34
C ARG A 16 1.98 -4.03 -5.77
N GLY A 17 0.96 -4.53 -6.46
CA GLY A 17 0.60 -4.12 -7.82
C GLY A 17 0.27 -2.64 -7.93
N VAL A 18 -0.40 -2.05 -6.94
CA VAL A 18 -0.63 -0.60 -6.88
C VAL A 18 0.70 0.15 -6.83
N GLY A 19 1.68 -0.33 -6.06
CA GLY A 19 3.02 0.25 -6.03
C GLY A 19 3.72 0.24 -7.39
N ASP A 20 3.56 -0.84 -8.15
CA ASP A 20 4.14 -0.96 -9.50
C ASP A 20 3.48 0.01 -10.49
N ILE A 21 2.17 0.27 -10.35
CA ILE A 21 1.46 1.30 -11.13
C ILE A 21 2.00 2.69 -10.78
N CYS A 22 2.18 2.99 -9.49
CA CYS A 22 2.76 4.26 -9.03
C CYS A 22 4.17 4.48 -9.57
N ASP A 23 5.02 3.45 -9.57
CA ASP A 23 6.37 3.53 -10.13
C ASP A 23 6.34 3.80 -11.64
N LYS A 24 5.46 3.11 -12.38
CA LYS A 24 5.26 3.35 -13.82
C LYS A 24 4.78 4.78 -14.08
N GLY A 25 3.79 5.26 -13.34
CA GLY A 25 3.27 6.63 -13.48
C GLY A 25 4.32 7.70 -13.16
N ALA A 26 5.06 7.52 -12.05
CA ALA A 26 6.15 8.41 -11.68
C ALA A 26 7.25 8.45 -12.75
N ARG A 27 7.58 7.31 -13.35
CA ARG A 27 8.56 7.23 -14.43
C ARG A 27 8.08 7.98 -15.69
N VAL A 28 6.84 7.76 -16.13
CA VAL A 28 6.25 8.46 -17.29
C VAL A 28 6.29 9.98 -17.09
N LEU A 29 5.91 10.47 -15.91
CA LEU A 29 5.94 11.92 -15.63
C LEU A 29 7.35 12.50 -15.66
N ARG A 30 8.36 11.75 -15.18
CA ARG A 30 9.76 12.22 -15.18
C ARG A 30 10.36 12.22 -16.58
N GLU A 31 10.12 11.17 -17.35
CA GLU A 31 10.68 11.00 -18.70
C GLU A 31 10.07 11.99 -19.71
N ASN A 32 8.85 12.47 -19.47
CA ASN A 32 8.09 13.33 -20.37
C ASN A 32 7.75 14.68 -19.71
N ALA A 33 8.62 15.20 -18.84
CA ALA A 33 8.34 16.39 -18.03
C ALA A 33 7.96 17.63 -18.86
N GLY A 34 8.46 17.75 -20.09
CA GLY A 34 8.10 18.84 -21.01
C GLY A 34 6.65 18.76 -21.53
N GLU A 35 6.19 17.55 -21.84
CA GLU A 35 4.81 17.31 -22.32
C GLU A 35 3.78 17.41 -21.19
N TYR A 36 4.19 17.05 -19.98
CA TYR A 36 3.35 17.10 -18.78
C TYR A 36 3.64 18.31 -17.89
N ALA A 37 4.07 19.45 -18.44
CA ALA A 37 4.40 20.65 -17.67
C ALA A 37 3.23 21.19 -16.81
N ALA A 38 1.98 20.89 -17.20
CA ALA A 38 0.79 21.24 -16.43
C ALA A 38 0.58 20.36 -15.19
N VAL A 39 1.25 19.20 -15.10
CA VAL A 39 1.14 18.29 -13.95
C VAL A 39 1.92 18.86 -12.77
N PRO A 40 1.28 19.04 -11.60
CA PRO A 40 1.96 19.56 -10.43
C PRO A 40 3.16 18.69 -10.04
N PRO A 41 4.34 19.27 -9.71
CA PRO A 41 5.51 18.49 -9.26
C PRO A 41 5.24 17.61 -8.04
N ARG A 42 4.25 17.98 -7.21
CA ARG A 42 3.80 17.17 -6.07
C ARG A 42 3.23 15.81 -6.46
N THR A 43 2.77 15.62 -7.71
CA THR A 43 2.17 14.37 -8.19
C THR A 43 3.12 13.17 -8.08
N VAL A 44 4.39 13.36 -8.44
CA VAL A 44 5.42 12.32 -8.33
C VAL A 44 5.67 11.96 -6.86
N ARG A 45 5.60 12.95 -5.95
CA ARG A 45 5.71 12.69 -4.51
C ARG A 45 4.50 11.91 -3.99
N TYR A 46 3.29 12.25 -4.43
CA TYR A 46 2.09 11.49 -4.08
C TYR A 46 2.21 10.02 -4.50
N PHE A 47 2.72 9.72 -5.70
CA PHE A 47 2.96 8.33 -6.09
C PHE A 47 3.94 7.60 -5.17
N ALA A 48 5.01 8.27 -4.73
CA ALA A 48 5.97 7.70 -3.80
C ALA A 48 5.36 7.45 -2.40
N LEU A 49 4.62 8.43 -1.87
CA LEU A 49 3.90 8.31 -0.59
C LEU A 49 2.86 7.18 -0.64
N PHE A 50 2.03 7.17 -1.69
CA PHE A 50 1.02 6.15 -1.88
C PHE A 50 1.64 4.76 -2.00
N LYS A 51 2.70 4.60 -2.80
CA LYS A 51 3.45 3.34 -2.87
C LYS A 51 3.93 2.85 -1.49
N SER A 52 4.47 3.73 -0.64
CA SER A 52 4.91 3.34 0.70
C SER A 52 3.74 2.90 1.58
N THR A 53 2.60 3.61 1.54
CA THR A 53 1.39 3.19 2.30
C THR A 53 0.89 1.83 1.83
N GLN A 54 0.83 1.58 0.52
CA GLN A 54 0.42 0.29 -0.04
C GLN A 54 1.40 -0.83 0.35
N LYS A 55 2.71 -0.53 0.39
CA LYS A 55 3.71 -1.49 0.87
C LYS A 55 3.49 -1.86 2.35
N ALA A 56 3.14 -0.89 3.20
CA ALA A 56 2.81 -1.16 4.61
C ALA A 56 1.56 -2.05 4.72
N LEU A 57 0.52 -1.79 3.93
CA LEU A 57 -0.68 -2.62 3.89
C LEU A 57 -0.41 -4.04 3.39
N ALA A 58 0.48 -4.22 2.42
CA ALA A 58 0.91 -5.55 1.98
C ALA A 58 1.57 -6.35 3.11
N PHE A 59 2.43 -5.72 3.91
CA PHE A 59 3.01 -6.38 5.09
C PHE A 59 1.95 -6.73 6.14
N ARG A 60 0.97 -5.84 6.39
CA ARG A 60 -0.14 -6.14 7.29
C ARG A 60 -0.88 -7.41 6.87
N CYS A 61 -1.25 -7.51 5.59
CA CYS A 61 -1.95 -8.70 5.07
C CYS A 61 -1.12 -9.98 5.21
N LEU A 62 0.20 -9.94 4.98
CA LEU A 62 1.05 -11.11 5.22
C LEU A 62 1.20 -11.44 6.71
N GLY A 63 1.16 -10.44 7.58
CA GLY A 63 1.12 -10.65 9.03
C GLY A 63 -0.13 -11.40 9.46
N GLU A 64 -1.30 -10.98 8.96
CA GLU A 64 -2.59 -11.66 9.18
C GLU A 64 -2.59 -13.08 8.62
N GLU A 65 -1.93 -13.32 7.49
CA GLU A 65 -1.79 -14.67 6.95
C GLU A 65 -0.90 -15.56 7.80
N ALA A 66 0.24 -15.04 8.26
CA ALA A 66 1.16 -15.75 9.12
C ALA A 66 0.49 -16.10 10.46
N GLU A 67 -0.28 -15.17 11.03
CA GLU A 67 -1.11 -15.40 12.21
C GLU A 67 -2.10 -16.55 11.98
N ALA A 68 -2.85 -16.52 10.87
CA ALA A 68 -3.80 -17.57 10.52
C ALA A 68 -3.15 -18.96 10.33
N LYS A 69 -1.85 -19.00 9.99
CA LYS A 69 -1.05 -20.22 9.89
C LYS A 69 -0.40 -20.65 11.21
N GLY A 70 -0.56 -19.88 12.28
CA GLY A 70 0.10 -20.10 13.57
C GLY A 70 1.58 -19.70 13.59
N GLU A 71 2.06 -19.00 12.56
CA GLU A 71 3.45 -18.52 12.45
C GLU A 71 3.61 -17.16 13.16
N ILE A 72 3.36 -17.13 14.47
CA ILE A 72 3.21 -15.88 15.25
C ILE A 72 4.47 -15.00 15.24
N GLY A 73 5.66 -15.58 15.36
CA GLY A 73 6.90 -14.81 15.27
C GLY A 73 7.06 -14.09 13.93
N LEU A 74 6.62 -14.73 12.84
CA LEU A 74 6.61 -14.12 11.51
C LEU A 74 5.52 -13.03 11.39
N ALA A 75 4.34 -13.29 11.96
CA ALA A 75 3.24 -12.33 11.99
C ALA A 75 3.63 -11.03 12.71
N VAL A 76 4.27 -11.12 13.88
CA VAL A 76 4.83 -9.98 14.62
C VAL A 76 5.83 -9.22 13.76
N GLY A 77 6.79 -9.92 13.14
CA GLY A 77 7.79 -9.28 12.29
C GLY A 77 7.18 -8.50 11.12
N TYR A 78 6.16 -9.06 10.46
CA TYR A 78 5.43 -8.36 9.40
C TYR A 78 4.70 -7.12 9.88
N LEU A 79 4.02 -7.16 11.04
CA LEU A 79 3.34 -5.97 11.58
C LEU A 79 4.32 -4.88 12.02
N GLN A 80 5.45 -5.24 12.64
CA GLN A 80 6.51 -4.29 12.97
C GLN A 80 7.04 -3.61 11.70
N ARG A 81 7.25 -4.38 10.62
CA ARG A 81 7.68 -3.83 9.33
C ARG A 81 6.62 -2.95 8.68
N ALA A 82 5.34 -3.32 8.80
CA ALA A 82 4.22 -2.53 8.31
C ALA A 82 4.16 -1.16 9.02
N LEU A 83 4.22 -1.15 10.35
CA LEU A 83 4.26 0.06 11.17
C LEU A 83 5.45 0.95 10.83
N TYR A 84 6.66 0.39 10.77
CA TYR A 84 7.86 1.12 10.38
C TYR A 84 7.72 1.77 9.00
N THR A 85 7.18 1.02 8.03
CA THR A 85 6.98 1.52 6.67
C THR A 85 5.95 2.65 6.62
N MET A 86 4.86 2.53 7.40
CA MET A 86 3.82 3.56 7.48
C MET A 86 4.31 4.82 8.19
N ASP A 87 5.06 4.69 9.28
CA ASP A 87 5.61 5.84 10.01
C ASP A 87 6.64 6.60 9.16
N ASN A 88 7.48 5.89 8.40
CA ASN A 88 8.36 6.53 7.43
C ASN A 88 7.59 7.31 6.35
N ALA A 89 6.45 6.78 5.88
CA ALA A 89 5.60 7.50 4.94
C ALA A 89 4.99 8.75 5.58
N ARG A 90 4.55 8.66 6.83
CA ARG A 90 4.03 9.78 7.63
C ARG A 90 5.09 10.87 7.84
N ILE A 91 6.30 10.50 8.24
CA ILE A 91 7.43 11.42 8.43
C ILE A 91 7.77 12.10 7.10
N SER A 92 7.85 11.32 6.00
CA SER A 92 8.12 11.88 4.67
C SER A 92 7.05 12.88 4.22
N ALA A 93 5.76 12.58 4.46
CA ALA A 93 4.65 13.48 4.16
C ALA A 93 4.73 14.77 5.00
N THR A 94 5.02 14.64 6.30
CA THR A 94 5.17 15.76 7.24
C THR A 94 6.28 16.71 6.77
N SER A 95 7.47 16.17 6.46
CA SER A 95 8.61 16.95 5.98
C SER A 95 8.40 17.57 4.60
N SER A 96 7.43 17.07 3.82
CA SER A 96 7.12 17.58 2.48
C SER A 96 5.96 18.59 2.45
N GLY A 97 5.35 18.88 3.62
CA GLY A 97 4.19 19.77 3.73
C GLY A 97 2.87 19.15 3.28
N ASP A 98 2.80 17.83 3.12
CA ASP A 98 1.60 17.09 2.72
C ASP A 98 0.79 16.67 3.96
N ALA A 99 0.23 17.66 4.68
CA ALA A 99 -0.41 17.48 5.99
C ALA A 99 -1.54 16.44 5.97
N ASP A 100 -2.44 16.52 4.99
CA ASP A 100 -3.56 15.58 4.82
C ASP A 100 -3.05 14.14 4.67
N TRP A 101 -1.91 13.95 3.99
CA TRP A 101 -1.32 12.64 3.82
C TRP A 101 -0.69 12.12 5.12
N ALA A 102 -0.04 13.00 5.88
CA ALA A 102 0.49 12.66 7.19
C ALA A 102 -0.64 12.25 8.15
N GLU A 103 -1.77 12.93 8.12
CA GLU A 103 -2.97 12.58 8.91
C GLU A 103 -3.53 11.22 8.50
N CYS A 104 -3.70 10.97 7.20
CA CYS A 104 -4.13 9.66 6.68
C CYS A 104 -3.21 8.52 7.14
N CYS A 105 -1.89 8.71 7.07
CA CYS A 105 -0.93 7.73 7.58
C CYS A 105 -1.08 7.53 9.09
N ALA A 106 -1.22 8.59 9.87
CA ALA A 106 -1.39 8.51 11.32
C ALA A 106 -2.67 7.76 11.71
N ALA A 107 -3.79 8.05 11.04
CA ALA A 107 -5.05 7.34 11.22
C ALA A 107 -4.92 5.84 10.89
N ALA A 108 -4.21 5.51 9.80
CA ALA A 108 -3.95 4.12 9.43
C ALA A 108 -3.03 3.38 10.42
N MET A 109 -2.11 4.08 11.10
CA MET A 109 -1.20 3.47 12.07
C MET A 109 -1.90 2.97 13.34
N GLY A 110 -3.01 3.58 13.75
CA GLY A 110 -3.75 3.19 14.97
C GLY A 110 -4.12 1.69 14.98
N PRO A 111 -4.93 1.23 14.01
CA PRO A 111 -5.30 -0.18 13.90
C PRO A 111 -4.09 -1.13 13.71
N LEU A 112 -3.06 -0.70 12.98
CA LEU A 112 -1.84 -1.50 12.84
C LEU A 112 -1.11 -1.67 14.18
N LYS A 113 -1.08 -0.62 15.00
CA LYS A 113 -0.42 -0.64 16.30
C LYS A 113 -1.19 -1.51 17.27
N GLU A 114 -2.51 -1.36 17.34
CA GLU A 114 -3.37 -2.19 18.18
C GLU A 114 -3.20 -3.68 17.86
N LYS A 115 -3.17 -4.04 16.57
CA LYS A 115 -2.94 -5.42 16.13
C LYS A 115 -1.51 -5.90 16.44
N GLY A 116 -0.51 -5.04 16.29
CA GLY A 116 0.88 -5.31 16.64
C GLY A 116 1.04 -5.60 18.13
N ASP A 117 0.52 -4.73 18.99
CA ASP A 117 0.55 -4.85 20.44
C ASP A 117 -0.17 -6.15 20.89
N TYR A 118 -1.30 -6.49 20.24
CA TYR A 118 -2.00 -7.76 20.45
C TYR A 118 -1.10 -8.97 20.14
N LEU A 119 -0.50 -9.02 18.95
CA LEU A 119 0.34 -10.17 18.56
C LEU A 119 1.62 -10.28 19.38
N GLU A 120 2.22 -9.16 19.79
CA GLU A 120 3.37 -9.17 20.69
C GLU A 120 2.99 -9.74 22.06
N ASN A 121 1.82 -9.35 22.60
CA ASN A 121 1.32 -9.91 23.84
C ASN A 121 0.98 -11.40 23.70
N GLU A 122 0.34 -11.81 22.61
CA GLU A 122 0.02 -13.21 22.34
C GLU A 122 1.31 -14.04 22.20
N ASN A 123 2.30 -13.54 21.46
CA ASN A 123 3.59 -14.21 21.30
C ASN A 123 4.28 -14.45 22.64
N ARG A 124 4.24 -13.44 23.53
CA ARG A 124 4.84 -13.52 24.86
C ARG A 124 4.11 -14.49 25.79
N THR A 125 2.79 -14.54 25.73
CA THR A 125 1.96 -15.22 26.76
C THR A 125 1.50 -16.62 26.34
N VAL A 126 1.22 -16.84 25.06
CA VAL A 126 0.68 -18.11 24.53
C VAL A 126 1.73 -18.89 23.78
N HIS A 127 2.56 -18.20 22.99
CA HIS A 127 3.53 -18.84 22.08
C HIS A 127 4.97 -18.83 22.61
N PHE A 128 5.14 -18.49 23.89
CA PHE A 128 6.40 -18.56 24.64
C PHE A 128 7.59 -17.89 23.94
N ASN A 129 7.36 -16.72 23.34
CA ASN A 129 8.32 -15.95 22.56
C ASN A 129 8.84 -16.71 21.33
N ALA A 130 7.92 -17.08 20.43
CA ALA A 130 8.29 -17.60 19.13
C ALA A 130 9.28 -16.63 18.44
N PRO A 131 10.38 -17.14 17.83
CA PRO A 131 11.41 -16.29 17.26
C PRO A 131 10.86 -15.37 16.16
N VAL A 132 11.13 -14.07 16.28
CA VAL A 132 10.87 -13.09 15.21
C VAL A 132 12.04 -13.13 14.22
N PRO A 133 11.82 -13.43 12.93
CA PRO A 133 12.89 -13.46 11.94
C PRO A 133 13.58 -12.09 11.82
N LYS A 134 14.92 -12.08 11.79
CA LYS A 134 15.70 -10.86 11.52
C LYS A 134 15.44 -10.31 10.11
N GLU A 135 15.26 -11.23 9.16
CA GLU A 135 14.91 -10.94 7.79
C GLU A 135 13.56 -11.56 7.46
N LEU A 136 12.65 -10.71 6.97
CA LEU A 136 11.34 -11.16 6.54
C LEU A 136 11.42 -11.70 5.11
N PRO A 137 10.59 -12.70 4.76
CA PRO A 137 10.41 -13.10 3.38
C PRO A 137 10.05 -11.90 2.50
N LYS A 138 10.49 -11.95 1.24
CA LYS A 138 10.18 -10.92 0.25
C LYS A 138 8.67 -10.81 0.09
N LEU A 139 8.17 -9.58 -0.05
CA LEU A 139 6.79 -9.35 -0.48
C LEU A 139 6.51 -10.06 -1.82
N PRO A 140 5.30 -10.59 -2.02
CA PRO A 140 4.91 -11.18 -3.29
C PRO A 140 5.06 -10.18 -4.43
N ASP A 141 5.22 -10.69 -5.64
CA ASP A 141 5.25 -9.85 -6.82
C ASP A 141 3.89 -9.16 -7.03
N GLY A 142 3.92 -7.95 -7.57
CA GLY A 142 2.72 -7.13 -7.73
C GLY A 142 1.78 -7.71 -8.79
N ARG A 143 0.50 -7.80 -8.45
CA ARG A 143 -0.55 -8.21 -9.38
C ARG A 143 -1.45 -7.03 -9.69
N THR A 144 -1.57 -6.68 -10.97
CA THR A 144 -2.53 -5.69 -11.47
C THR A 144 -3.73 -6.42 -12.09
N MET A 145 -4.93 -6.17 -11.58
CA MET A 145 -6.17 -6.74 -12.13
C MET A 145 -7.04 -5.71 -12.86
N VAL A 146 -6.62 -4.44 -12.86
CA VAL A 146 -7.33 -3.38 -13.57
C VAL A 146 -6.89 -3.34 -15.04
N THR A 147 -7.85 -3.15 -15.93
CA THR A 147 -7.62 -2.98 -17.36
C THR A 147 -8.33 -1.69 -17.78
N PRO A 148 -7.70 -0.82 -18.58
CA PRO A 148 -8.36 0.37 -19.11
C PRO A 148 -9.64 -0.01 -19.85
N LEU A 149 -10.74 0.67 -19.56
CA LEU A 149 -11.96 0.56 -20.35
C LEU A 149 -11.79 1.38 -21.62
N VAL A 150 -12.12 0.79 -22.76
CA VAL A 150 -12.16 1.53 -24.03
C VAL A 150 -13.29 2.55 -23.94
N PHE A 151 -12.95 3.82 -24.12
CA PHE A 151 -13.92 4.90 -24.22
C PHE A 151 -14.08 5.28 -25.69
N GLU A 152 -15.27 5.04 -26.23
CA GLU A 152 -15.68 5.51 -27.54
C GLU A 152 -16.55 6.75 -27.34
N PRO A 153 -16.05 7.97 -27.65
CA PRO A 153 -16.87 9.15 -27.58
C PRO A 153 -18.04 8.98 -28.56
N LYS A 154 -19.27 9.01 -28.06
CA LYS A 154 -20.42 9.18 -28.93
C LYS A 154 -20.29 10.57 -29.52
N VAL A 155 -20.00 10.63 -30.81
CA VAL A 155 -20.18 11.87 -31.57
C VAL A 155 -21.64 12.25 -31.33
N LEU A 156 -21.86 13.35 -30.61
CA LEU A 156 -23.10 14.07 -30.76
C LEU A 156 -23.03 14.56 -32.20
N ASP A 157 -23.60 13.78 -33.12
CA ASP A 157 -24.00 14.29 -34.43
C ASP A 157 -25.08 15.35 -34.11
N GLN A 158 -24.62 16.51 -33.67
CA GLN A 158 -25.35 17.72 -33.91
C GLN A 158 -25.23 17.87 -35.42
N ASP A 159 -26.26 17.39 -36.10
CA ASP A 159 -26.74 18.03 -37.31
C ASP A 159 -26.80 19.53 -36.99
N LEU A 160 -25.67 20.21 -37.22
CA LEU A 160 -25.61 21.65 -37.37
C LEU A 160 -26.37 21.92 -38.66
N LEU A 161 -27.70 21.89 -38.54
CA LEU A 161 -28.61 22.50 -39.49
C LEU A 161 -28.22 23.98 -39.54
N PHE A 162 -27.53 24.28 -40.63
CA PHE A 162 -27.22 25.57 -41.25
C PHE A 162 -27.74 26.83 -40.55
#